data_AF-Q12D11-F1
#
_entry.id   AF-Q12D11-F1
#
_cell.length_a   1.000
_cell.length_b   1.000
_cell.length_c   1.000
_cell.angle_alpha   90.00
_cell.angle_beta   90.00
_cell.angle_gamma   90.00
#
_symmetry.space_group_name_H-M   'P 1'
#
loop_
_entity.id
_entity.type
_entity.pdbx_description
1 polymer ?
#
loop_
_entity_poly.entity_id
_entity_poly.type
_entity_poly.pdbx_seq_one_letter_code
_entity_poly.pdbx_strand_id
1 'polypeptide(L)'
;MSADFTKSERRQLRELAAEVYEAEAHALLEELDEDFARWRKDEIRSSDLLMSIHDFHQHQSRELWSMYQGLSDDMAVERGLRLGLIAEERLSPKVLFKLRSKG
;
A
#
# COMPACT_ATOMS: atom_id res chain seq x y z
N MET A 1 -4.31 12.82 -18.58
CA MET A 1 -5.77 12.63 -18.71
C MET A 1 -6.12 11.28 -18.08
N SER A 2 -7.11 11.23 -17.19
CA SER A 2 -7.60 9.97 -16.60
C SER A 2 -8.17 9.10 -17.72
N ALA A 3 -7.81 7.81 -17.77
CA ALA A 3 -8.35 6.91 -18.78
C ALA A 3 -9.87 6.81 -18.57
N ASP A 4 -10.62 6.69 -19.67
CA ASP A 4 -12.08 6.67 -19.60
C ASP A 4 -12.56 5.30 -19.12
N PHE A 5 -12.62 5.15 -17.80
CA PHE A 5 -13.09 3.94 -17.14
C PHE A 5 -14.62 3.96 -17.03
N THR A 6 -15.25 2.80 -17.18
CA THR A 6 -16.68 2.65 -16.88
C THR A 6 -16.92 2.65 -15.37
N LYS A 7 -18.19 2.68 -14.93
CA LYS A 7 -18.53 2.61 -13.50
C LYS A 7 -18.07 1.29 -12.86
N SER A 8 -18.17 0.16 -13.56
CA SER A 8 -17.71 -1.13 -13.06
C SER A 8 -16.18 -1.21 -13.00
N GLU A 9 -15.48 -0.66 -14.00
CA GLU A 9 -14.01 -0.62 -14.02
C GLU A 9 -13.47 0.27 -12.89
N ARG A 10 -14.07 1.44 -12.64
CA ARG A 10 -13.71 2.29 -11.48
C ARG A 10 -13.92 1.58 -10.15
N ARG A 11 -14.98 0.78 -10.03
CA ARG A 11 -15.22 -0.01 -8.81
C ARG A 11 -14.12 -1.05 -8.62
N GLN A 12 -13.77 -1.79 -9.66
CA GLN A 12 -12.68 -2.77 -9.62
C GLN A 12 -11.35 -2.12 -9.22
N LEU A 13 -11.02 -0.97 -9.82
CA LEU A 13 -9.79 -0.23 -9.48
C LEU A 13 -9.77 0.21 -8.01
N ARG A 14 -10.88 0.71 -7.48
CA ARG A 14 -10.97 1.12 -6.07
C ARG A 14 -10.78 -0.04 -5.11
N GLU A 15 -11.42 -1.18 -5.39
CA GLU A 15 -11.28 -2.40 -4.58
C GLU A 15 -9.82 -2.86 -4.58
N LEU A 16 -9.19 -2.93 -5.75
CA LEU A 16 -7.77 -3.29 -5.84
C LEU A 16 -6.84 -2.25 -5.21
N ALA A 17 -7.10 -0.96 -5.36
CA ALA A 17 -6.29 0.10 -4.75
C ALA A 17 -6.29 0.01 -3.22
N ALA A 18 -7.45 -0.29 -2.62
CA ALA A 18 -7.56 -0.53 -1.19
C ALA A 18 -6.73 -1.76 -0.76
N GLU A 19 -6.76 -2.84 -1.54
CA GLU A 19 -5.95 -4.02 -1.24
C GLU A 19 -4.44 -3.76 -1.37
N VAL A 20 -4.01 -2.95 -2.35
CA VAL A 20 -2.60 -2.55 -2.46
C VAL A 20 -2.19 -1.71 -1.26
N TYR A 21 -3.03 -0.75 -0.85
CA TYR A 21 -2.79 0.04 0.37
C TYR A 21 -2.58 -0.86 1.59
N GLU A 22 -3.49 -1.81 1.82
CA GLU A 22 -3.41 -2.74 2.94
C GLU A 22 -2.14 -3.60 2.88
N ALA A 23 -1.73 -4.04 1.69
CA ALA A 23 -0.49 -4.81 1.52
C ALA A 23 0.77 -3.99 1.83
N GLU A 24 0.84 -2.73 1.40
CA GLU A 24 1.95 -1.84 1.76
C GLU A 24 1.95 -1.49 3.25
N ALA A 25 0.77 -1.21 3.83
CA ALA A 25 0.62 -0.97 5.26
C ALA A 25 1.06 -2.18 6.09
N HIS A 26 0.72 -3.39 5.63
CA HIS A 26 1.16 -4.63 6.26
C HIS A 26 2.68 -4.74 6.29
N ALA A 27 3.34 -4.53 5.13
CA ALA A 27 4.80 -4.59 5.04
C ALA A 27 5.48 -3.57 5.97
N LEU A 28 4.95 -2.34 6.08
CA LEU A 28 5.49 -1.34 7.03
C LEU A 28 5.32 -1.78 8.49
N LEU A 29 4.25 -2.50 8.81
CA LEU A 29 4.00 -2.99 10.16
C LEU A 29 4.90 -4.18 10.54
N GLU A 30 5.46 -4.92 9.58
CA GLU A 30 6.37 -6.03 9.86
C GLU A 30 7.61 -5.56 10.65
N GLU A 31 8.21 -4.43 10.25
CA GLU A 31 9.35 -3.84 10.99
C GLU A 31 8.98 -3.51 12.44
N LEU A 32 7.79 -2.94 12.65
CA LEU A 32 7.31 -2.61 14.00
C LEU A 32 6.99 -3.87 14.82
N ASP A 33 6.45 -4.92 14.20
CA ASP A 33 6.20 -6.21 14.86
C ASP A 33 7.50 -6.91 15.28
N GLU A 34 8.58 -6.80 14.49
CA GLU A 34 9.90 -7.29 14.88
C GLU A 34 10.39 -6.62 16.17
N ASP A 35 10.22 -5.30 16.30
CA ASP A 35 10.57 -4.58 17.54
C ASP A 35 9.69 -5.02 18.72
N PHE A 36 8.38 -5.25 18.51
CA PHE A 36 7.54 -5.88 19.53
C PHE A 36 8.04 -7.27 19.92
N ALA A 37 8.51 -8.08 18.96
CA ALA A 37 9.03 -9.41 19.20
C ALA A 37 10.35 -9.37 20.00
N ARG A 38 11.25 -8.43 19.69
CA ARG A 38 12.49 -8.19 20.43
C ARG A 38 12.22 -7.72 21.86
N TRP A 39 11.26 -6.82 22.03
CA TRP A 39 10.84 -6.35 23.35
C TRP A 39 10.29 -7.48 24.23
N ARG A 40 9.45 -8.38 23.66
CA ARG A 40 8.94 -9.57 24.38
C ARG A 40 10.03 -10.53 24.86
N LYS A 41 11.24 -10.46 24.28
CA LYS A 41 12.41 -11.26 24.63
C LYS A 41 13.40 -10.51 25.54
N ASP A 42 13.03 -9.33 26.04
CA ASP A 42 13.90 -8.43 26.81
C ASP A 42 15.17 -7.98 26.05
N GLU A 43 15.16 -8.04 24.72
CA GLU A 43 16.31 -7.63 23.87
C GLU A 43 16.39 -6.11 23.70
N ILE A 44 15.26 -5.42 23.82
CA ILE A 44 15.15 -3.96 23.84
C ILE A 44 14.29 -3.50 25.02
N ARG A 45 14.51 -2.27 25.50
CA ARG A 45 13.73 -1.72 26.60
C ARG A 45 12.39 -1.22 26.08
N SER A 46 11.41 -1.10 26.97
CA SER A 46 10.12 -0.46 26.64
C SER A 46 10.29 0.98 26.12
N SER A 47 11.32 1.71 26.56
CA SER A 47 11.63 3.05 26.04
C SER A 47 12.05 3.03 24.57
N ASP A 48 12.75 1.97 24.16
CA ASP A 48 13.22 1.82 22.78
C ASP A 48 12.02 1.48 21.88
N LEU A 49 11.16 0.56 22.31
CA LEU A 49 9.91 0.24 21.60
C LEU A 49 8.98 1.46 21.49
N LEU A 50 8.85 2.27 22.55
CA LEU A 50 8.07 3.52 22.50
C LEU A 50 8.61 4.49 21.45
N MET A 51 9.93 4.54 21.28
CA MET A 51 10.57 5.37 20.26
C MET A 51 10.30 4.84 18.86
N SER A 52 10.39 3.52 18.63
CA SER A 52 10.00 2.90 17.34
C SER A 52 8.54 3.17 16.99
N ILE A 53 7.61 3.04 17.94
CA ILE A 53 6.18 3.35 17.74
C ILE A 53 6.00 4.83 17.37
N HIS A 54 6.71 5.73 18.06
CA HIS A 54 6.65 7.15 17.77
C HIS A 54 7.15 7.44 16.34
N ASP A 55 8.28 6.86 15.95
CA ASP A 55 8.88 7.04 14.63
C ASP A 55 7.96 6.52 13.52
N PHE A 56 7.45 5.29 13.66
CA PHE A 56 6.46 4.70 12.75
C PHE A 56 5.26 5.63 12.54
N HIS A 57 4.71 6.18 13.63
CA HIS A 57 3.55 7.08 13.54
C HIS A 57 3.89 8.42 12.88
N GLN A 58 5.03 9.04 13.23
CA GLN A 58 5.39 10.36 12.71
C GLN A 58 5.80 10.34 11.23
N HIS A 59 6.46 9.27 10.82
CA HIS A 59 7.14 9.18 9.52
C HIS A 59 6.47 8.14 8.63
N GLN A 60 6.68 6.86 8.88
CA GLN A 60 6.30 5.77 7.96
C GLN A 60 4.78 5.76 7.65
N SER A 61 3.94 5.75 8.68
CA SER A 61 2.47 5.75 8.53
C SER A 61 1.97 7.01 7.83
N ARG A 62 2.56 8.16 8.17
CA ARG A 62 2.18 9.46 7.60
C ARG A 62 2.58 9.58 6.14
N GLU A 63 3.75 9.08 5.77
CA GLU A 63 4.24 9.05 4.38
C GLU A 63 3.35 8.15 3.52
N LEU A 64 3.02 6.94 3.99
CA LEU A 64 2.10 6.04 3.28
C LEU A 64 0.73 6.70 3.09
N TRP A 65 0.15 7.25 4.16
CA TRP A 65 -1.13 7.94 4.07
C TRP A 65 -1.09 9.11 3.08
N SER A 66 -0.07 9.97 3.18
CA SER A 66 0.08 11.13 2.29
C SER A 66 0.25 10.71 0.82
N MET A 67 0.93 9.60 0.57
CA MET A 67 1.09 9.05 -0.77
C MET A 67 -0.27 8.64 -1.35
N TYR A 68 -1.04 7.84 -0.62
CA TYR A 68 -2.33 7.34 -1.09
C TYR A 68 -3.41 8.41 -1.21
N GLN A 69 -3.33 9.48 -0.42
CA GLN A 69 -4.18 10.65 -0.62
C GLN A 69 -3.91 11.39 -1.94
N GLY A 70 -2.68 11.28 -2.47
CA GLY A 70 -2.27 11.88 -3.74
C GLY A 70 -2.44 10.96 -4.96
N LEU A 71 -2.62 9.64 -4.75
CA LEU A 71 -2.78 8.68 -5.83
C LEU A 71 -4.25 8.55 -6.24
N SER A 72 -4.49 8.47 -7.55
CA SER A 72 -5.78 7.96 -8.06
C SER A 72 -5.80 6.43 -8.01
N ASP A 73 -6.99 5.84 -7.97
CA ASP A 73 -7.18 4.37 -7.88
C ASP A 73 -6.36 3.63 -8.96
N ASP A 74 -6.29 4.14 -10.19
CA ASP A 74 -5.50 3.55 -11.28
C ASP A 74 -3.99 3.62 -11.02
N MET A 75 -3.48 4.72 -10.45
CA MET A 75 -2.06 4.83 -10.11
C MET A 75 -1.68 3.92 -8.95
N ALA A 76 -2.55 3.78 -7.95
CA ALA A 76 -2.35 2.85 -6.83
C ALA A 76 -2.31 1.39 -7.32
N VAL A 77 -3.19 1.02 -8.25
CA VAL A 77 -3.18 -0.31 -8.90
C VAL A 77 -1.91 -0.52 -9.73
N GLU A 78 -1.48 0.44 -10.53
CA GLU A 78 -0.22 0.35 -11.29
C GLU A 78 1.00 0.18 -10.38
N ARG A 79 1.01 0.88 -9.24
CA ARG A 79 2.04 0.72 -8.20
C ARG A 79 2.02 -0.71 -7.64
N GLY A 80 0.85 -1.22 -7.27
CA GLY A 80 0.71 -2.58 -6.76
C GLY A 80 1.17 -3.65 -7.75
N LEU A 81 0.87 -3.48 -9.04
CA LEU A 81 1.38 -4.36 -10.10
C LEU A 81 2.91 -4.30 -10.21
N ARG A 82 3.50 -3.10 -10.15
CA ARG A 82 4.96 -2.92 -10.22
C ARG A 82 5.68 -3.52 -9.01
N LEU A 83 5.09 -3.41 -7.83
CA LEU A 83 5.62 -3.95 -6.58
C LEU A 83 5.31 -5.45 -6.40
N GLY A 84 4.53 -6.07 -7.30
CA GLY A 84 4.13 -7.47 -7.19
C GLY A 84 3.12 -7.74 -6.07
N LEU A 85 2.45 -6.71 -5.55
CA LEU A 85 1.44 -6.84 -4.48
C LEU A 85 0.08 -7.34 -5.01
N ILE A 86 -0.17 -7.13 -6.30
CA ILE A 86 -1.31 -7.71 -7.02
C ILE A 86 -0.82 -8.27 -8.36
N ALA A 87 -1.50 -9.32 -8.84
CA ALA A 87 -1.20 -9.95 -10.11
C ALA A 87 -2.08 -9.38 -11.24
N GLU A 88 -1.58 -9.38 -12.48
CA GLU A 88 -2.30 -8.83 -13.65
C GLU A 88 -3.63 -9.55 -13.92
N GLU A 89 -3.70 -10.84 -13.59
CA GLU A 89 -4.87 -11.71 -13.78
C GLU A 89 -6.09 -11.27 -12.96
N ARG A 90 -5.87 -10.44 -11.92
CA ARG A 90 -6.95 -9.85 -11.11
C ARG A 90 -7.69 -8.74 -11.83
N LEU A 91 -7.13 -8.22 -12.92
CA LEU A 91 -7.72 -7.19 -13.74
C LEU A 91 -8.39 -7.80 -14.96
N SER A 92 -9.49 -7.20 -15.39
CA SER A 92 -10.02 -7.56 -16.71
C SER A 92 -9.03 -7.14 -17.80
N PRO A 93 -8.90 -7.90 -18.91
CA PRO A 93 -7.97 -7.55 -20.00
C PRO A 93 -8.17 -6.12 -20.53
N LYS A 94 -9.41 -5.62 -20.51
CA LYS A 94 -9.75 -4.24 -20.90
C LYS A 94 -9.16 -3.20 -19.94
N VAL A 95 -9.24 -3.43 -18.63
CA VAL A 95 -8.68 -2.52 -17.63
C VAL A 95 -7.15 -2.54 -17.71
N LEU A 96 -6.56 -3.72 -17.80
CA LEU A 96 -5.10 -3.86 -17.95
C LEU A 96 -4.58 -3.12 -19.19
N PHE A 97 -5.25 -3.28 -20.34
CA PHE A 97 -4.92 -2.55 -21.56
C PHE A 97 -4.97 -1.02 -21.36
N LYS A 98 -6.00 -0.51 -20.68
CA LYS A 98 -6.16 0.93 -20.41
C LYS A 98 -5.07 1.48 -19.48
N LEU A 99 -4.64 0.72 -18.47
CA LEU A 99 -3.54 1.09 -17.58
C LEU A 99 -2.21 1.14 -18.36
N ARG A 100 -1.93 0.12 -19.18
CA ARG A 100 -0.68 0.06 -19.97
C ARG A 100 -0.60 1.10 -21.09
N SER A 101 -1.73 1.51 -21.66
CA SER A 101 -1.79 2.51 -22.74
C SER A 101 -1.56 3.95 -22.25
N LYS A 102 -1.38 4.17 -20.94
CA LYS A 102 -1.05 5.46 -20.33
C LYS A 102 0.46 5.71 -20.18
N GLY A 103 1.28 4.65 -20.25
CA GLY A 103 2.75 4.72 -20.13
C GLY A 103 3.43 4.97 -21.46
#